data_AF-A0A849QLY3-F1
#
_entry.id   AF-A0A849QLY3-F1
#
_cell.length_a   1.000
_cell.length_b   1.000
_cell.length_c   1.000
_cell.angle_alpha   90.00
_cell.angle_beta   90.00
_cell.angle_gamma   90.00
#
_symmetry.space_group_name_H-M   'P 1'
#
loop_
_entity.id
_entity.type
_entity.pdbx_description
1 polymer ?
#
loop_
_entity_poly.entity_id
_entity_poly.type
_entity_poly.pdbx_seq_one_letter_code
_entity_poly.pdbx_strand_id
1 'polypeptide(L)'
;MPVDVFFRSAEDVGAKTNQLDQVKELFLKISPVKEGDIVAVKIHPGEYGNTTYIRPVLVRTVVDLVREAGGIPFVTDTTTLYKGMKL
;
A
#
# COMPACT_ATOMS: atom_id res chain seq x y z
N MET A 1 -12.04 7.20 -21.34
CA MET A 1 -12.88 6.31 -20.50
C MET A 1 -12.91 6.93 -19.11
N PRO A 2 -14.09 7.14 -18.50
CA PRO A 2 -14.16 7.54 -17.10
C PRO A 2 -13.60 6.42 -16.22
N VAL A 3 -12.88 6.78 -15.16
CA VAL A 3 -12.31 5.85 -14.17
C VAL A 3 -12.81 6.24 -12.79
N ASP A 4 -13.15 5.25 -11.97
CA ASP A 4 -13.58 5.50 -10.60
C ASP A 4 -12.39 5.97 -9.76
N VAL A 5 -12.54 7.12 -9.11
CA VAL A 5 -11.53 7.68 -8.20
C VAL A 5 -12.05 7.55 -6.77
N PHE A 6 -11.29 6.86 -5.94
CA PHE A 6 -11.57 6.71 -4.51
C PHE A 6 -10.60 7.59 -3.71
N PHE A 7 -11.12 8.43 -2.82
CA PHE A 7 -10.32 9.24 -1.90
C PHE A 7 -10.78 8.98 -0.46
N ARG A 8 -9.82 8.88 0.46
CA ARG A 8 -10.07 8.82 1.90
C ARG A 8 -8.92 9.52 2.63
N SER A 9 -9.25 10.39 3.59
CA SER A 9 -8.21 11.12 4.31
C SER A 9 -7.51 10.19 5.30
N ALA A 10 -6.18 10.34 5.43
CA ALA A 10 -5.41 9.65 6.45
C ALA A 10 -5.80 10.09 7.88
N GLU A 11 -6.43 11.25 8.00
CA GLU A 11 -6.95 11.83 9.24
C GLU A 11 -8.30 11.22 9.66
N ASP A 12 -8.98 10.49 8.76
CA ASP A 12 -10.29 9.86 9.01
C ASP A 12 -10.18 8.59 9.87
N VAL A 13 -9.36 8.63 10.91
CA VAL A 13 -9.14 7.57 11.89
C VAL A 13 -9.83 7.89 13.21
N GLY A 14 -10.54 6.92 13.77
CA GLY A 14 -11.26 7.10 15.04
C GLY A 14 -11.68 5.77 15.65
N ALA A 15 -12.47 5.83 16.73
CA ALA A 15 -12.89 4.63 17.47
C ALA A 15 -13.61 3.56 16.64
N LYS A 16 -14.18 3.94 15.48
CA LYS A 16 -14.94 3.06 14.59
C LYS A 16 -14.17 2.56 13.36
N THR A 17 -13.04 3.17 13.00
CA THR A 17 -12.29 2.82 11.79
C THR A 17 -10.82 3.21 11.93
N ASN A 18 -9.93 2.28 11.59
CA ASN A 18 -8.49 2.52 11.55
C ASN A 18 -7.95 2.40 10.12
N GLN A 19 -6.69 2.79 9.89
CA GLN A 19 -6.08 2.76 8.55
C GLN A 19 -6.07 1.37 7.91
N LEU A 20 -6.00 0.28 8.69
CA LEU A 20 -6.00 -1.08 8.14
C LEU A 20 -7.39 -1.44 7.59
N ASP A 21 -8.45 -1.08 8.32
CA ASP A 21 -9.83 -1.30 7.85
C ASP A 21 -10.09 -0.53 6.57
N GLN A 22 -9.63 0.72 6.51
CA GLN A 22 -9.73 1.55 5.30
C GLN A 22 -9.02 0.92 4.09
N VAL A 23 -7.81 0.41 4.28
CA VAL A 23 -7.06 -0.29 3.22
C VAL A 23 -7.81 -1.53 2.74
N LYS A 24 -8.35 -2.34 3.66
CA LYS A 24 -9.13 -3.55 3.34
C LYS A 24 -10.38 -3.21 2.54
N GLU A 25 -11.17 -2.24 3.00
CA GLU A 25 -12.38 -1.78 2.31
C GLU A 25 -12.08 -1.25 0.91
N LEU A 26 -11.01 -0.47 0.77
CA LEU A 26 -10.62 0.09 -0.52
C LEU A 26 -10.12 -1.00 -1.47
N PHE A 27 -9.26 -1.91 -0.98
CA PHE A 27 -8.72 -3.02 -1.76
C PHE A 27 -9.84 -3.85 -2.37
N LEU A 28 -10.88 -4.22 -1.61
CA LEU A 28 -12.00 -5.01 -2.13
C LEU A 28 -12.79 -4.30 -3.25
N LYS A 29 -12.88 -2.97 -3.22
CA LYS A 29 -13.57 -2.19 -4.25
C LYS A 29 -12.79 -2.07 -5.54
N ILE A 30 -11.46 -2.12 -5.46
CA ILE A 30 -10.56 -1.90 -6.60
C ILE A 30 -9.83 -3.16 -7.05
N SER A 31 -9.92 -4.27 -6.30
CA SER A 31 -8.99 -5.40 -6.39
C SER A 31 -8.88 -5.89 -7.82
N PRO A 32 -7.75 -5.67 -8.50
CA PRO A 32 -7.55 -6.13 -9.86
C PRO A 32 -6.90 -7.52 -9.90
N VAL A 33 -6.60 -8.11 -8.72
CA VAL A 33 -5.76 -9.31 -8.58
C VAL A 33 -6.54 -10.55 -8.97
N LYS A 34 -5.92 -11.37 -9.83
CA LYS A 34 -6.40 -12.70 -10.21
C LYS A 34 -5.47 -13.77 -9.65
N GLU A 35 -5.98 -14.99 -9.55
CA GLU A 35 -5.21 -16.13 -9.13
C GLU A 35 -3.97 -16.34 -10.01
N GLY A 36 -2.81 -16.48 -9.38
CA GLY A 36 -1.52 -16.65 -10.05
C GLY A 36 -0.83 -15.34 -10.48
N ASP A 37 -1.45 -14.17 -10.32
CA ASP A 37 -0.83 -12.90 -10.66
C ASP A 37 0.40 -12.63 -9.78
N ILE A 38 1.50 -12.19 -10.39
CA ILE A 38 2.65 -11.66 -9.65
C ILE A 38 2.39 -10.17 -9.40
N VAL A 39 2.26 -9.78 -8.13
CA VAL A 39 1.81 -8.44 -7.77
C VAL A 39 2.90 -7.68 -7.01
N ALA A 40 3.32 -6.55 -7.57
CA ALA A 40 4.25 -5.64 -6.93
C ALA A 40 3.52 -4.77 -5.90
N VAL A 41 3.91 -4.89 -4.62
CA VAL A 41 3.49 -3.96 -3.56
C VAL A 41 4.56 -2.89 -3.43
N LYS A 42 4.39 -1.80 -4.20
CA LYS A 42 5.34 -0.69 -4.20
C LYS A 42 5.16 0.20 -2.96
N ILE A 43 6.25 0.46 -2.25
CA ILE A 43 6.27 1.38 -1.11
C ILE A 43 7.28 2.50 -1.31
N HIS A 44 7.07 3.59 -0.56
CA HIS A 44 8.08 4.63 -0.35
C HIS A 44 8.54 4.55 1.11
N PRO A 45 9.75 4.05 1.40
CA PRO A 45 10.20 3.83 2.78
C PRO A 45 10.44 5.13 3.56
N GLY A 46 10.52 6.26 2.85
CA GLY A 46 10.83 7.57 3.43
C GLY A 46 12.18 8.04 2.90
N GLU A 47 12.74 9.04 3.56
CA GLU A 47 13.99 9.66 3.16
C GLU A 47 14.93 9.75 4.37
N TYR A 48 16.25 9.78 4.17
CA TYR A 48 17.18 9.96 5.29
C TYR A 48 16.88 11.26 6.04
N GLY A 49 16.77 11.17 7.37
CA GLY A 49 16.37 12.29 8.23
C GLY A 49 14.86 12.52 8.31
N ASN A 50 14.05 11.83 7.50
CA ASN A 50 12.60 11.85 7.63
C ASN A 50 12.16 10.82 8.68
N THR A 51 11.31 11.24 9.61
CA THR A 51 10.69 10.38 10.63
C THR A 51 9.36 9.79 10.18
N THR A 52 8.84 10.23 9.03
CA THR A 52 7.59 9.73 8.44
C THR A 52 7.89 8.62 7.43
N TYR A 53 7.68 7.38 7.85
CA TYR A 53 7.71 6.19 7.01
C TYR A 53 6.36 5.47 7.08
N ILE A 54 6.05 4.67 6.06
CA ILE A 54 4.83 3.84 6.10
C ILE A 54 4.97 2.78 7.19
N ARG A 55 3.98 2.69 8.08
CA ARG A 55 3.97 1.67 9.14
C ARG A 55 3.99 0.28 8.50
N PRO A 56 4.92 -0.62 8.85
CA PRO A 56 5.04 -1.94 8.20
C PRO A 56 3.76 -2.77 8.21
N VAL A 57 2.90 -2.58 9.22
CA VAL A 57 1.60 -3.27 9.32
C VAL A 57 0.64 -2.93 8.18
N LEU A 58 0.72 -1.72 7.61
CA LEU A 58 -0.07 -1.33 6.44
C LEU A 58 0.40 -2.10 5.20
N VAL A 59 1.70 -2.20 5.00
CA VAL A 59 2.30 -2.97 3.90
C VAL A 59 1.95 -4.44 4.02
N ARG A 60 2.08 -5.01 5.22
CA ARG A 60 1.68 -6.40 5.50
C ARG A 60 0.20 -6.64 5.18
N THR A 61 -0.68 -5.71 5.53
CA THR A 61 -2.12 -5.83 5.23
C THR A 61 -2.38 -5.95 3.74
N VAL A 62 -1.72 -5.13 2.92
CA VAL A 62 -1.84 -5.23 1.45
C VAL A 62 -1.28 -6.56 0.93
N VAL A 63 -0.12 -6.99 1.43
CA VAL A 63 0.49 -8.28 1.07
C VAL A 63 -0.44 -9.44 1.38
N ASP A 64 -1.04 -9.46 2.58
CA ASP A 64 -1.96 -10.52 3.00
C ASP A 64 -3.23 -10.53 2.13
N LEU A 65 -3.80 -9.36 1.81
CA LEU A 65 -4.96 -9.24 0.90
C LEU A 65 -4.66 -9.75 -0.51
N VAL A 66 -3.46 -9.50 -1.04
CA VAL A 66 -3.03 -10.03 -2.35
C VAL A 66 -2.94 -11.56 -2.30
N ARG A 67 -2.39 -12.14 -1.22
CA ARG A 67 -2.32 -13.60 -1.05
C ARG A 67 -3.71 -14.23 -0.95
N GLU A 68 -4.61 -13.59 -0.20
CA GLU A 68 -6.01 -14.02 -0.06
C GLU A 68 -6.75 -13.99 -1.41
N ALA A 69 -6.41 -13.06 -2.29
CA ALA A 69 -6.92 -13.01 -3.67
C ALA A 69 -6.24 -14.01 -4.63
N GLY A 70 -5.33 -14.86 -4.16
CA GLY A 70 -4.61 -15.87 -4.95
C GLY A 70 -3.39 -15.33 -5.71
N GLY A 71 -2.99 -14.08 -5.47
CA GLY A 71 -1.79 -13.49 -6.05
C GLY A 71 -0.50 -13.87 -5.31
N ILE A 72 0.63 -13.61 -5.95
CA ILE A 72 1.99 -13.83 -5.45
C ILE A 72 2.63 -12.44 -5.22
N PRO A 73 2.52 -11.87 -4.02
CA PRO A 73 3.04 -10.54 -3.76
C PRO A 73 4.55 -10.53 -3.58
N PHE A 74 5.18 -9.44 -4.02
CA PHE A 74 6.52 -9.06 -3.58
C PHE A 74 6.54 -7.57 -3.23
N VAL A 75 7.27 -7.22 -2.17
CA VAL A 75 7.42 -5.82 -1.76
C VAL A 75 8.60 -5.23 -2.52
N THR A 76 8.41 -4.04 -3.07
CA THR A 76 9.44 -3.34 -3.82
C THR A 76 9.39 -1.86 -3.49
N ASP A 77 10.51 -1.19 -3.60
CA ASP A 77 10.61 0.25 -3.54
C ASP A 77 11.31 0.75 -4.82
N THR A 78 11.13 2.03 -5.12
CA THR A 78 11.88 2.68 -6.20
C THR A 78 12.79 3.70 -5.58
N THR A 79 14.05 3.31 -5.34
CA THR A 79 15.11 4.26 -5.02
C THR A 79 15.34 5.12 -6.25
N THR A 80 15.00 6.41 -6.16
CA THR A 80 15.36 7.36 -7.21
C THR A 80 16.85 7.63 -7.13
N LEU A 81 17.55 7.50 -8.27
CA LEU A 81 18.98 7.78 -8.39
C LEU A 81 19.23 9.31 -8.42
N TYR A 82 18.89 10.01 -7.35
CA TYR A 82 19.34 11.39 -7.15
C TYR A 82 20.70 11.37 -6.43
N LYS A 83 21.57 12.34 -6.71
CA LYS A 83 22.86 12.53 -6.02
C LYS A 83 22.76 12.81 -4.51
N GLY A 84 21.55 12.80 -3.93
CA GLY A 84 21.32 12.96 -2.50
C GLY A 84 21.26 11.60 -1.81
N MET A 85 22.20 11.35 -0.90
CA MET A 85 22.25 10.14 -0.06
C MET A 85 20.91 9.85 0.61
N LYS A 86 20.36 8.65 0.41
CA LYS A 86 19.32 8.07 1.26
C LYS A 86 19.58 6.57 1.45
N LEU A 87 19.18 6.07 2.63
CA LEU A 87 19.42 4.73 3.17
C LEU A 87 18.95 3.61 2.24
#